data_AF-A0ABD3GH36-F1
#
_entry.id   AF-A0ABD3GH36-F1
#
_cell.length_a   1.000
_cell.length_b   1.000
_cell.length_c   1.000
_cell.angle_alpha   90.00
_cell.angle_beta   90.00
_cell.angle_gamma   90.00
#
_symmetry.space_group_name_H-M   'P 1'
#
loop_
_entity.id
_entity.type
_entity.pdbx_description
1 polymer ?
#
loop_
_entity_poly.entity_id
_entity_poly.type
_entity_poly.pdbx_seq_one_letter_code
_entity_poly.pdbx_strand_id
1 'polypeptide(L)'
;MRSTVIGNEAPKANIAKRWRELQGADNWADLLSPLDLDLRREILSNTSHNVTGYEVTRYLYSHLHGRKDDIQEVNWIGYVAVTVDPEDISRLGRRDIVVVWRGTVTDIEWQQDALFSQIQPTSINGNTVPKDVLVSRGFWDAFADFDPSKSVFGINGSAGKQATEEVKRLIQKYAGEQLSITCLGHSLGGALATCCAYQIAEANINKSPSGTIIPITAFTYASPRVGNVAFRERFKTLGVKVLRIASNQDIVPCLPVGDDDDSNTIIHNVKMEVEHTAKKIHIGDVLGFLVDKLNDAILPDDYTHVGVTLALDFRKSPCLKQPGKWIDLNSVENLHRYHNLEGYLHLVNGIFGGAKGDLKKPFKPVVIRDLAPINKYSDLLADTYAKNVPENWWRLQRHTGLERNNDGFWEFPEVHGDIKKPNPDFD
;
A
#
# COMPACT_ATOMS: atom_id res chain seq x y z
N MET A 1 12.02 5.82 -32.71
CA MET A 1 13.45 5.46 -32.81
C MET A 1 13.80 4.53 -31.66
N ARG A 2 14.09 3.26 -31.94
CA ARG A 2 14.70 2.35 -30.98
C ARG A 2 16.15 2.83 -30.78
N SER A 3 16.46 3.46 -29.65
CA SER A 3 17.84 3.83 -29.32
C SER A 3 18.45 2.76 -28.42
N THR A 4 19.33 1.99 -29.05
CA THR A 4 20.32 1.09 -28.47
C THR A 4 21.32 1.89 -27.63
N VAL A 5 21.15 1.91 -26.31
CA VAL A 5 22.19 2.09 -25.26
C VAL A 5 21.54 1.44 -24.04
N ILE A 6 22.01 0.32 -23.49
CA ILE A 6 23.14 0.21 -22.58
C ILE A 6 23.74 -1.20 -22.67
N GLY A 7 25.00 -1.28 -23.10
CA GLY A 7 25.87 -2.43 -22.86
C GLY A 7 26.40 -2.38 -21.43
N ASN A 8 25.99 -3.36 -20.63
CA ASN A 8 26.68 -4.01 -19.51
C ASN A 8 25.58 -4.75 -18.76
N GLU A 9 25.57 -6.08 -18.84
CA GLU A 9 24.69 -6.93 -18.04
C GLU A 9 24.81 -6.50 -16.57
N ALA A 10 23.74 -5.95 -16.01
CA ALA A 10 23.69 -5.70 -14.58
C ALA A 10 24.01 -7.02 -13.86
N PRO A 11 24.80 -7.03 -12.77
CA PRO A 11 25.13 -8.27 -12.08
C PRO A 11 23.86 -9.06 -11.78
N LYS A 12 23.92 -10.37 -12.07
CA LYS A 12 22.82 -11.31 -11.82
C LYS A 12 22.39 -11.16 -10.36
N ALA A 13 21.09 -10.94 -10.15
CA ALA A 13 20.51 -10.72 -8.83
C ALA A 13 20.82 -11.91 -7.91
N ASN A 14 21.16 -11.65 -6.65
CA ASN A 14 21.43 -12.69 -5.65
C ASN A 14 20.34 -12.74 -4.57
N ILE A 15 19.08 -12.53 -5.00
CA ILE A 15 17.91 -12.44 -4.11
C ILE A 15 17.80 -13.71 -3.25
N ALA A 16 17.92 -14.90 -3.85
CA ALA A 16 17.81 -16.17 -3.13
C ALA A 16 18.78 -16.34 -1.96
N LYS A 17 20.02 -15.82 -2.03
CA LYS A 17 20.97 -15.94 -0.90
C LYS A 17 20.78 -14.85 0.15
N ARG A 18 20.20 -13.71 -0.24
CA ARG A 18 20.04 -12.51 0.60
C ARG A 18 18.60 -12.28 1.04
N TRP A 19 17.66 -13.17 0.72
CA TRP A 19 16.23 -12.86 0.85
C TRP A 19 15.82 -12.43 2.26
N ARG A 20 16.44 -12.98 3.31
CA ARG A 20 16.17 -12.57 4.71
C ARG A 20 16.60 -11.13 4.97
N GLU A 21 17.76 -10.74 4.46
CA GLU A 21 18.30 -9.38 4.52
C GLU A 21 17.41 -8.41 3.74
N LEU A 22 17.01 -8.80 2.51
CA LEU A 22 16.11 -8.02 1.65
C LEU A 22 14.69 -7.90 2.23
N GLN A 23 14.28 -8.87 3.05
CA GLN A 23 13.03 -8.88 3.83
C GLN A 23 13.21 -8.25 5.23
N GLY A 24 14.30 -7.50 5.45
CA GLY A 24 14.44 -6.62 6.60
C GLY A 24 14.88 -7.31 7.89
N ALA A 25 15.51 -8.49 7.83
CA ALA A 25 16.04 -9.17 9.03
C ALA A 25 16.82 -8.20 9.95
N ASP A 26 17.64 -7.34 9.35
CA ASP A 26 18.40 -6.27 10.04
C ASP A 26 17.86 -4.86 9.74
N ASN A 27 16.53 -4.72 9.61
CA ASN A 27 15.84 -3.45 9.36
C ASN A 27 16.41 -2.65 8.17
N TRP A 28 16.90 -3.35 7.15
CA TRP A 28 17.51 -2.77 5.95
C TRP A 28 18.69 -1.82 6.26
N ALA A 29 19.42 -2.06 7.36
CA ALA A 29 20.66 -1.36 7.66
C ALA A 29 21.59 -1.39 6.42
N ASP A 30 22.15 -0.24 6.07
CA ASP A 30 23.04 -0.02 4.92
C ASP A 30 22.45 -0.34 3.52
N LEU A 31 21.17 -0.72 3.41
CA LEU A 31 20.53 -1.04 2.13
C LEU A 31 19.73 0.11 1.52
N LEU A 32 19.50 1.20 2.25
CA LEU A 32 18.63 2.31 1.81
C LEU A 32 19.40 3.52 1.26
N SER A 33 20.67 3.71 1.64
CA SER A 33 21.47 4.86 1.23
C SER A 33 22.95 4.50 1.03
N PRO A 34 23.39 4.16 -0.21
CA PRO A 34 22.59 4.09 -1.42
C PRO A 34 21.63 2.89 -1.44
N LEU A 35 20.50 3.02 -2.14
CA LEU A 35 19.51 1.94 -2.28
C LEU A 35 20.14 0.74 -3.02
N ASP A 36 20.28 -0.38 -2.30
CA ASP A 36 20.82 -1.66 -2.79
C ASP A 36 20.05 -2.14 -4.03
N LEU A 37 20.77 -2.72 -4.99
CA LEU A 37 20.21 -3.11 -6.28
C LEU A 37 19.24 -4.30 -6.18
N ASP A 38 19.53 -5.27 -5.31
CA ASP A 38 18.66 -6.43 -5.12
C ASP A 38 17.43 -6.05 -4.29
N LEU A 39 17.58 -5.18 -3.28
CA LEU A 39 16.44 -4.62 -2.54
C LEU A 39 15.52 -3.82 -3.47
N ARG A 40 16.09 -3.00 -4.36
CA ARG A 40 15.34 -2.26 -5.37
C ARG A 40 14.54 -3.20 -6.28
N ARG A 41 15.16 -4.28 -6.75
CA ARG A 41 14.49 -5.30 -7.56
C ARG A 41 13.36 -6.00 -6.80
N GLU A 42 13.56 -6.30 -5.52
CA GLU A 42 12.54 -6.89 -4.65
C GLU A 42 11.32 -5.96 -4.50
N ILE A 43 11.55 -4.68 -4.18
CA ILE A 43 10.48 -3.65 -4.05
C ILE A 43 9.67 -3.55 -5.35
N LEU A 44 10.35 -3.49 -6.50
CA LEU A 44 9.70 -3.41 -7.82
C LEU A 44 9.02 -4.72 -8.23
N SER A 45 9.60 -5.88 -7.90
CA SER A 45 9.02 -7.19 -8.20
C SER A 45 7.71 -7.40 -7.43
N ASN A 46 7.65 -6.95 -6.18
CA ASN A 46 6.45 -7.10 -5.35
C ASN A 46 5.28 -6.22 -5.82
N THR A 47 5.50 -5.26 -6.72
CA THR A 47 4.50 -4.25 -7.10
C THR A 47 4.20 -4.13 -8.59
N SER A 48 4.99 -4.79 -9.43
CA SER A 48 4.79 -4.75 -10.88
C SER A 48 3.74 -5.77 -11.33
N HIS A 49 2.89 -5.40 -12.28
CA HIS A 49 1.88 -6.29 -12.92
C HIS A 49 2.50 -7.44 -13.74
N ASN A 50 3.83 -7.59 -13.71
CA ASN A 50 4.60 -8.62 -14.40
C ASN A 50 5.13 -9.69 -13.42
N VAL A 51 4.52 -9.84 -12.23
CA VAL A 51 4.86 -10.98 -11.36
C VAL A 51 4.33 -12.25 -12.02
N THR A 52 5.15 -12.84 -12.89
CA THR A 52 4.97 -14.21 -13.33
C THR A 52 5.17 -15.12 -12.11
N GLY A 53 4.47 -16.26 -12.08
CA GLY A 53 4.72 -17.32 -11.10
C GLY A 53 4.01 -17.24 -9.75
N TYR A 54 3.15 -16.24 -9.50
CA TYR A 54 2.22 -16.25 -8.35
C TYR A 54 0.82 -16.72 -8.78
N GLU A 55 0.20 -17.55 -7.96
CA GLU A 55 -1.21 -17.94 -8.08
C GLU A 55 -2.04 -17.17 -7.07
N VAL A 56 -3.06 -16.42 -7.53
CA VAL A 56 -4.06 -15.81 -6.65
C VAL A 56 -4.97 -16.91 -6.10
N THR A 57 -4.95 -17.11 -4.78
CA THR A 57 -5.69 -18.19 -4.12
C THR A 57 -6.97 -17.70 -3.44
N ARG A 58 -7.07 -16.41 -3.14
CA ARG A 58 -8.26 -15.81 -2.53
C ARG A 58 -8.40 -14.33 -2.87
N TYR A 59 -9.60 -13.89 -3.24
CA TYR A 59 -9.98 -12.49 -3.25
C TYR A 59 -10.53 -12.07 -1.88
N LEU A 60 -10.23 -10.84 -1.48
CA LEU A 60 -10.62 -10.27 -0.20
C LEU A 60 -11.68 -9.19 -0.40
N TYR A 61 -12.69 -9.20 0.45
CA TYR A 61 -13.80 -8.25 0.39
C TYR A 61 -14.05 -7.60 1.75
N SER A 62 -14.29 -6.29 1.72
CA SER A 62 -14.64 -5.49 2.90
C SER A 62 -16.13 -5.14 2.89
N HIS A 63 -16.75 -5.18 4.06
CA HIS A 63 -18.13 -4.77 4.28
C HIS A 63 -18.10 -3.35 4.87
N LEU A 64 -18.08 -2.33 4.02
CA LEU A 64 -18.05 -0.95 4.49
C LEU A 64 -19.46 -0.41 4.67
N HIS A 65 -19.67 0.33 5.75
CA HIS A 65 -20.91 1.04 6.02
C HIS A 65 -20.90 2.37 5.24
N GLY A 66 -21.77 2.51 4.23
CA GLY A 66 -21.97 3.77 3.52
C GLY A 66 -22.65 4.84 4.39
N ARG A 67 -22.54 6.12 4.01
CA ARG A 67 -23.17 7.27 4.70
C ARG A 67 -24.71 7.26 4.70
N LYS A 68 -25.34 6.46 3.85
CA LYS A 68 -26.80 6.24 3.83
C LYS A 68 -27.06 4.82 4.27
N ASP A 69 -27.80 4.68 5.36
CA ASP A 69 -28.08 3.43 6.10
C ASP A 69 -28.72 2.28 5.29
N ASP A 70 -28.84 2.39 3.95
CA ASP A 70 -29.60 1.46 3.09
C ASP A 70 -28.83 0.84 1.91
N ILE A 71 -27.56 1.22 1.64
CA ILE A 71 -26.78 0.60 0.55
C ILE A 71 -25.52 -0.04 1.12
N GLN A 72 -25.55 -1.36 1.19
CA GLN A 72 -24.42 -2.17 1.61
C GLN A 72 -23.51 -2.44 0.41
N GLU A 73 -22.30 -1.90 0.43
CA GLU A 73 -21.30 -2.18 -0.59
C GLU A 73 -20.28 -3.20 -0.07
N VAL A 74 -20.37 -4.43 -0.59
CA VAL A 74 -19.27 -5.38 -0.47
C VAL A 74 -18.24 -5.02 -1.54
N ASN A 75 -17.11 -4.49 -1.09
CA ASN A 75 -16.09 -3.96 -1.97
C ASN A 75 -14.88 -4.90 -2.02
N TRP A 76 -14.43 -5.25 -3.22
CA TRP A 76 -13.15 -5.92 -3.40
C TRP A 76 -12.03 -5.02 -2.89
N ILE A 77 -11.25 -5.54 -1.93
CA ILE A 77 -10.25 -4.78 -1.16
C ILE A 77 -8.85 -5.40 -1.25
N GLY A 78 -8.69 -6.55 -1.91
CA GLY A 78 -7.37 -7.16 -2.05
C GLY A 78 -7.42 -8.63 -2.45
N TYR A 79 -6.27 -9.28 -2.34
CA TYR A 79 -6.12 -10.70 -2.61
C TYR A 79 -4.95 -11.33 -1.84
N VAL A 80 -4.99 -12.65 -1.69
CA VAL A 80 -3.86 -13.47 -1.25
C VAL A 80 -3.35 -14.27 -2.44
N ALA A 81 -2.05 -14.31 -2.61
CA ALA A 81 -1.39 -15.12 -3.63
C ALA A 81 -0.15 -15.82 -3.07
N VAL A 82 0.33 -16.84 -3.77
CA VAL A 82 1.53 -17.59 -3.39
C VAL A 82 2.35 -17.92 -4.61
N THR A 83 3.68 -17.89 -4.49
CA THR A 83 4.56 -18.38 -5.56
C THR A 83 4.32 -19.87 -5.80
N VAL A 84 4.08 -20.25 -7.05
CA VAL A 84 3.89 -21.64 -7.49
C VAL A 84 4.91 -22.08 -8.55
N ASP A 85 5.50 -21.13 -9.27
CA ASP A 85 6.50 -21.41 -10.30
C ASP A 85 7.85 -21.80 -9.65
N PRO A 86 8.43 -22.98 -9.97
CA PRO A 86 9.74 -23.39 -9.48
C PRO A 86 10.88 -22.40 -9.79
N GLU A 87 10.83 -21.70 -10.93
CA GLU A 87 11.85 -20.71 -11.30
C GLU A 87 11.80 -19.50 -10.36
N ASP A 88 10.60 -19.01 -10.05
CA ASP A 88 10.42 -17.89 -9.12
C ASP A 88 10.74 -18.28 -7.67
N ILE A 89 10.34 -19.48 -7.23
CA ILE A 89 10.71 -19.99 -5.91
C ILE A 89 12.24 -20.10 -5.78
N SER A 90 12.92 -20.58 -6.81
CA SER A 90 14.39 -20.67 -6.85
C SER A 90 15.03 -19.28 -6.84
N ARG A 91 14.53 -18.33 -7.66
CA ARG A 91 14.98 -16.95 -7.73
C ARG A 91 14.84 -16.21 -6.39
N LEU A 92 13.73 -16.45 -5.69
CA LEU A 92 13.40 -15.86 -4.39
C LEU A 92 14.08 -16.57 -3.22
N GLY A 93 14.54 -17.82 -3.41
CA GLY A 93 15.16 -18.67 -2.38
C GLY A 93 14.16 -19.20 -1.34
N ARG A 94 12.85 -19.05 -1.61
CA ARG A 94 11.75 -19.32 -0.69
C ARG A 94 10.44 -19.37 -1.46
N ARG A 95 9.42 -19.98 -0.87
CA ARG A 95 8.03 -19.79 -1.30
C ARG A 95 7.44 -18.60 -0.55
N ASP A 96 6.97 -17.61 -1.29
CA ASP A 96 6.47 -16.37 -0.73
C ASP A 96 4.95 -16.33 -0.80
N ILE A 97 4.31 -16.05 0.34
CA ILE A 97 2.87 -15.81 0.46
C ILE A 97 2.69 -14.30 0.49
N VAL A 98 2.00 -13.73 -0.50
CA VAL A 98 1.72 -12.30 -0.57
C VAL A 98 0.26 -12.01 -0.18
N VAL A 99 0.05 -10.96 0.60
CA VAL A 99 -1.27 -10.40 0.87
C VAL A 99 -1.27 -8.97 0.36
N VAL A 100 -2.03 -8.72 -0.71
CA VAL A 100 -2.06 -7.44 -1.41
C VAL A 100 -3.37 -6.72 -1.10
N TRP A 101 -3.24 -5.52 -0.56
CA TRP A 101 -4.36 -4.66 -0.19
C TRP A 101 -4.50 -3.49 -1.16
N ARG A 102 -5.74 -3.27 -1.60
CA ARG A 102 -6.12 -2.20 -2.53
C ARG A 102 -6.25 -0.88 -1.77
N GLY A 103 -5.69 0.19 -2.33
CA GLY A 103 -5.99 1.57 -1.93
C GLY A 103 -7.30 2.08 -2.53
N THR A 104 -7.85 3.17 -1.99
CA THR A 104 -9.10 3.75 -2.52
C THR A 104 -8.87 4.40 -3.89
N VAL A 105 -9.83 4.24 -4.81
CA VAL A 105 -9.80 4.83 -6.17
C VAL A 105 -10.62 6.12 -6.25
N THR A 106 -11.58 6.31 -5.35
CA THR A 106 -12.43 7.50 -5.24
C THR A 106 -12.05 8.28 -4.00
N ASP A 107 -11.90 9.58 -4.15
CA ASP A 107 -11.39 10.48 -3.13
C ASP A 107 -12.20 10.37 -1.82
N ILE A 108 -11.49 9.99 -0.76
CA ILE A 108 -11.70 10.32 0.65
C ILE A 108 -13.18 10.52 1.05
N GLU A 109 -13.89 9.39 1.16
CA GLU A 109 -15.09 9.26 2.00
C GLU A 109 -14.90 8.18 3.07
N TRP A 110 -13.70 8.07 3.61
CA TRP A 110 -13.51 7.38 4.88
C TRP A 110 -13.95 8.33 5.96
N GLN A 111 -14.93 7.91 6.78
CA GLN A 111 -15.45 8.63 7.94
C GLN A 111 -14.32 9.39 8.61
N GLN A 112 -14.17 10.67 8.27
CA GLN A 112 -12.92 11.37 8.45
C GLN A 112 -12.61 11.48 9.95
N ASP A 113 -13.65 11.55 10.79
CA ASP A 113 -13.56 11.44 12.25
C ASP A 113 -13.00 10.10 12.75
N ALA A 114 -13.37 8.97 12.11
CA ALA A 114 -12.91 7.64 12.48
C ALA A 114 -11.42 7.41 12.18
N LEU A 115 -10.85 8.13 11.20
CA LEU A 115 -9.41 8.07 10.90
C LEU A 115 -8.56 8.57 12.07
N PHE A 116 -9.06 9.55 12.82
CA PHE A 116 -8.33 10.18 13.93
C PHE A 116 -8.70 9.57 15.29
N SER A 117 -9.83 8.87 15.39
CA SER A 117 -10.17 8.09 16.59
C SER A 117 -9.36 6.80 16.68
N GLN A 118 -8.85 6.49 17.87
CA GLN A 118 -8.11 5.27 18.15
C GLN A 118 -8.97 4.25 18.91
N ILE A 119 -8.77 2.96 18.63
CA ILE A 119 -9.41 1.83 19.31
C ILE A 119 -8.40 0.72 19.62
N GLN A 120 -8.71 -0.12 20.59
CA GLN A 120 -7.98 -1.37 20.79
C GLN A 120 -8.30 -2.33 19.64
N PRO A 121 -7.28 -2.88 18.94
CA PRO A 121 -7.52 -3.84 17.87
C PRO A 121 -8.08 -5.15 18.44
N THR A 122 -9.02 -5.75 17.72
CA THR A 122 -9.63 -7.03 18.10
C THR A 122 -8.63 -8.17 17.99
N SER A 123 -8.58 -9.00 19.03
CA SER A 123 -7.79 -10.22 19.03
C SER A 123 -8.50 -11.35 18.29
N ILE A 124 -7.70 -12.21 17.64
CA ILE A 124 -8.15 -13.51 17.14
C ILE A 124 -7.33 -14.62 17.79
N ASN A 125 -7.80 -15.87 17.72
CA ASN A 125 -7.16 -17.05 18.35
C ASN A 125 -6.99 -16.96 19.88
N GLY A 126 -7.80 -16.18 20.58
CA GLY A 126 -7.80 -16.13 22.06
C GLY A 126 -6.62 -15.39 22.70
N ASN A 127 -5.78 -14.69 21.92
CA ASN A 127 -4.71 -13.87 22.47
C ASN A 127 -5.28 -12.59 23.08
N THR A 128 -4.67 -12.06 24.13
CA THR A 128 -5.06 -10.76 24.69
C THR A 128 -4.14 -9.68 24.14
N VAL A 129 -4.72 -8.72 23.43
CA VAL A 129 -4.00 -7.51 23.00
C VAL A 129 -3.75 -6.62 24.23
N PRO A 130 -2.54 -6.08 24.44
CA PRO A 130 -2.29 -5.12 25.51
C PRO A 130 -3.23 -3.90 25.41
N LYS A 131 -3.70 -3.38 26.56
CA LYS A 131 -4.75 -2.33 26.60
C LYS A 131 -4.31 -0.99 26.01
N ASP A 132 -3.02 -0.72 26.06
CA ASP A 132 -2.36 0.48 25.58
C ASP A 132 -2.11 0.45 24.07
N VAL A 133 -2.17 -0.72 23.42
CA VAL A 133 -2.01 -0.86 21.97
C VAL A 133 -3.27 -0.37 21.28
N LEU A 134 -3.16 0.75 20.57
CA LEU A 134 -4.27 1.36 19.86
C LEU A 134 -3.97 1.58 18.38
N VAL A 135 -5.00 1.46 17.55
CA VAL A 135 -4.99 1.65 16.10
C VAL A 135 -6.11 2.60 15.67
N SER A 136 -5.97 3.23 14.50
CA SER A 136 -7.04 4.01 13.89
C SER A 136 -8.29 3.15 13.71
N ARG A 137 -9.43 3.62 14.22
CA ARG A 137 -10.74 2.99 14.05
C ARG A 137 -11.07 2.82 12.58
N GLY A 138 -10.89 3.87 11.77
CA GLY A 138 -11.22 3.81 10.34
C GLY A 138 -10.49 2.70 9.60
N PHE A 139 -9.19 2.51 9.87
CA PHE A 139 -8.41 1.44 9.26
C PHE A 139 -8.72 0.06 9.82
N TRP A 140 -8.97 -0.02 11.14
CA TRP A 140 -9.28 -1.29 11.77
C TRP A 140 -10.67 -1.79 11.41
N ASP A 141 -11.67 -0.92 11.30
CA ASP A 141 -13.03 -1.28 10.90
C ASP A 141 -13.03 -1.77 9.44
N ALA A 142 -12.34 -1.07 8.53
CA ALA A 142 -12.14 -1.52 7.15
C ALA A 142 -11.44 -2.88 7.04
N PHE A 143 -10.62 -3.22 8.03
CA PHE A 143 -9.88 -4.48 8.06
C PHE A 143 -10.65 -5.61 8.74
N ALA A 144 -11.22 -5.36 9.92
CA ALA A 144 -11.65 -6.39 10.86
C ALA A 144 -13.14 -6.33 11.23
N ASP A 145 -13.87 -5.26 10.88
CA ASP A 145 -15.30 -5.18 11.14
C ASP A 145 -16.10 -6.14 10.24
N PHE A 146 -17.10 -6.78 10.85
CA PHE A 146 -18.00 -7.69 10.16
C PHE A 146 -19.26 -7.94 10.99
N ASP A 147 -20.41 -7.72 10.35
CA ASP A 147 -21.71 -8.10 10.89
C ASP A 147 -22.21 -9.38 10.21
N PRO A 148 -22.32 -10.52 10.93
CA PRO A 148 -22.81 -11.77 10.37
C PRO A 148 -24.22 -11.69 9.78
N SER A 149 -25.08 -10.78 10.27
CA SER A 149 -26.43 -10.57 9.73
C SER A 149 -26.41 -9.93 8.34
N LYS A 150 -25.27 -9.39 7.93
CA LYS A 150 -25.06 -8.67 6.68
C LYS A 150 -24.13 -9.42 5.71
N SER A 151 -24.04 -10.74 5.83
CA SER A 151 -23.31 -11.56 4.85
C SER A 151 -24.00 -11.51 3.50
N VAL A 152 -23.26 -11.16 2.44
CA VAL A 152 -23.74 -11.14 1.06
C VAL A 152 -22.79 -11.97 0.20
N PHE A 153 -23.31 -12.62 -0.85
CA PHE A 153 -22.54 -13.45 -1.79
C PHE A 153 -21.73 -14.60 -1.15
N GLY A 154 -22.15 -15.09 0.02
CA GLY A 154 -21.45 -16.15 0.75
C GLY A 154 -20.12 -15.71 1.39
N ILE A 155 -19.87 -14.41 1.44
CA ILE A 155 -18.66 -13.84 2.06
C ILE A 155 -18.92 -13.74 3.56
N ASN A 156 -18.33 -14.67 4.30
CA ASN A 156 -18.43 -14.75 5.75
C ASN A 156 -17.13 -14.29 6.41
N GLY A 157 -17.20 -13.22 7.19
CA GLY A 157 -16.09 -12.67 7.95
C GLY A 157 -15.49 -11.41 7.34
N SER A 158 -14.80 -10.63 8.19
CA SER A 158 -14.09 -9.42 7.78
C SER A 158 -12.96 -9.72 6.80
N ALA A 159 -12.49 -8.71 6.08
CA ALA A 159 -11.39 -8.87 5.13
C ALA A 159 -10.12 -9.43 5.81
N GLY A 160 -9.84 -9.00 7.04
CA GLY A 160 -8.73 -9.48 7.85
C GLY A 160 -8.89 -10.95 8.24
N LYS A 161 -10.11 -11.40 8.58
CA LYS A 161 -10.37 -12.83 8.81
C LYS A 161 -10.15 -13.64 7.52
N GLN A 162 -10.69 -13.20 6.40
CA GLN A 162 -10.51 -13.86 5.10
C GLN A 162 -9.02 -14.01 4.74
N ALA A 163 -8.21 -12.95 4.96
CA ALA A 163 -6.77 -12.96 4.69
C ALA A 163 -6.02 -13.89 5.65
N THR A 164 -6.28 -13.80 6.95
CA THR A 164 -5.56 -14.56 7.98
C THR A 164 -5.85 -16.07 7.90
N GLU A 165 -7.09 -16.46 7.58
CA GLU A 165 -7.45 -17.86 7.35
C GLU A 165 -6.76 -18.44 6.12
N GLU A 166 -6.66 -17.68 5.03
CA GLU A 166 -5.98 -18.12 3.82
C GLU A 166 -4.47 -18.23 4.01
N VAL A 167 -3.84 -17.27 4.68
CA VAL A 167 -2.43 -17.35 5.06
C VAL A 167 -2.18 -18.61 5.89
N LYS A 168 -3.03 -18.87 6.90
CA LYS A 168 -2.93 -20.09 7.74
C LYS A 168 -3.04 -21.36 6.89
N ARG A 169 -3.99 -21.42 5.96
CA ARG A 169 -4.17 -22.55 5.03
C ARG A 169 -2.94 -22.78 4.16
N LEU A 170 -2.34 -21.72 3.63
CA LEU A 170 -1.14 -21.80 2.78
C LEU A 170 0.10 -22.24 3.57
N ILE A 171 0.26 -21.78 4.80
CA ILE A 171 1.33 -22.25 5.71
C ILE A 171 1.21 -23.75 5.98
N GLN A 172 -0.02 -24.25 6.16
CA GLN A 172 -0.27 -25.68 6.33
C GLN A 172 -0.01 -26.47 5.03
N LYS A 173 -0.49 -25.94 3.89
CA LYS A 173 -0.34 -26.58 2.57
C LYS A 173 1.13 -26.79 2.20
N TYR A 174 1.98 -25.82 2.48
CA TYR A 174 3.41 -25.83 2.13
C TYR A 174 4.30 -26.07 3.36
N ALA A 175 3.79 -26.80 4.35
CA ALA A 175 4.55 -27.15 5.54
C ALA A 175 5.82 -27.94 5.16
N GLY A 176 6.96 -27.57 5.75
CA GLY A 176 8.27 -28.15 5.44
C GLY A 176 9.08 -27.38 4.41
N GLU A 177 8.47 -26.43 3.70
CA GLU A 177 9.20 -25.53 2.80
C GLU A 177 9.73 -24.28 3.52
N GLN A 178 10.69 -23.60 2.91
CA GLN A 178 11.16 -22.28 3.35
C GLN A 178 10.13 -21.22 2.95
N LEU A 179 9.38 -20.70 3.92
CA LEU A 179 8.30 -19.73 3.70
C LEU A 179 8.68 -18.30 4.10
N SER A 180 8.02 -17.32 3.47
CA SER A 180 7.89 -15.92 3.92
C SER A 180 6.46 -15.41 3.72
N ILE A 181 6.07 -14.38 4.48
CA ILE A 181 4.79 -13.69 4.33
C ILE A 181 5.08 -12.22 4.02
N THR A 182 4.56 -11.73 2.90
CA THR A 182 4.78 -10.36 2.42
C THR A 182 3.44 -9.62 2.31
N CYS A 183 3.21 -8.61 3.15
CA CYS A 183 2.03 -7.76 3.09
C CYS A 183 2.31 -6.49 2.29
N LEU A 184 1.44 -6.14 1.34
CA LEU A 184 1.68 -5.07 0.38
C LEU A 184 0.47 -4.16 0.28
N GLY A 185 0.70 -2.86 0.09
CA GLY A 185 -0.37 -1.94 -0.25
C GLY A 185 0.06 -0.49 -0.39
N HIS A 186 -0.76 0.26 -1.14
CA HIS A 186 -0.60 1.69 -1.38
C HIS A 186 -1.71 2.49 -0.69
N SER A 187 -1.41 3.66 -0.13
CA SER A 187 -2.40 4.52 0.53
C SER A 187 -3.12 3.77 1.67
N LEU A 188 -4.45 3.76 1.69
CA LEU A 188 -5.26 2.90 2.56
C LEU A 188 -4.77 1.44 2.54
N GLY A 189 -4.42 0.89 1.38
CA GLY A 189 -3.91 -0.46 1.28
C GLY A 189 -2.62 -0.65 2.09
N GLY A 190 -1.78 0.38 2.22
CA GLY A 190 -0.59 0.34 3.08
C GLY A 190 -0.94 0.27 4.57
N ALA A 191 -2.00 0.98 4.98
CA ALA A 191 -2.53 0.88 6.34
C ALA A 191 -3.09 -0.51 6.62
N LEU A 192 -3.90 -1.06 5.70
CA LEU A 192 -4.45 -2.41 5.81
C LEU A 192 -3.37 -3.50 5.78
N ALA A 193 -2.33 -3.33 4.98
CA ALA A 193 -1.15 -4.21 4.99
C ALA A 193 -0.45 -4.22 6.35
N THR A 194 -0.36 -3.06 7.00
CA THR A 194 0.17 -2.94 8.37
C THR A 194 -0.75 -3.64 9.37
N CYS A 195 -2.07 -3.41 9.33
CA CYS A 195 -3.04 -4.11 10.18
C CYS A 195 -2.98 -5.64 9.99
N CYS A 196 -2.84 -6.10 8.75
CA CYS A 196 -2.74 -7.51 8.40
C CYS A 196 -1.47 -8.14 8.98
N ALA A 197 -0.31 -7.51 8.76
CA ALA A 197 0.97 -7.98 9.29
C ALA A 197 0.95 -8.06 10.82
N TYR A 198 0.37 -7.06 11.48
CA TYR A 198 0.12 -7.07 12.92
C TYR A 198 -0.72 -8.27 13.35
N GLN A 199 -1.91 -8.44 12.75
CA GLN A 199 -2.85 -9.46 13.20
C GLN A 199 -2.33 -10.88 12.95
N ILE A 200 -1.60 -11.12 11.86
CA ILE A 200 -0.94 -12.41 11.60
C ILE A 200 0.05 -12.74 12.72
N ALA A 201 0.90 -11.79 13.11
CA ALA A 201 1.92 -11.99 14.13
C ALA A 201 1.31 -12.10 15.54
N GLU A 202 0.43 -11.17 15.90
CA GLU A 202 -0.26 -11.11 17.19
C GLU A 202 -1.07 -12.38 17.45
N ALA A 203 -1.70 -12.94 16.40
CA ALA A 203 -2.45 -14.18 16.46
C ALA A 203 -1.60 -15.46 16.39
N ASN A 204 -0.27 -15.34 16.30
CA ASN A 204 0.67 -16.44 16.10
C ASN A 204 0.36 -17.31 14.86
N ILE A 205 -0.19 -16.72 13.80
CA ILE A 205 -0.57 -17.44 12.58
C ILE A 205 0.65 -17.82 11.75
N ASN A 206 1.72 -17.02 11.81
CA ASN A 206 2.98 -17.25 11.12
C ASN A 206 3.84 -18.36 11.75
N LYS A 207 3.23 -19.39 12.33
CA LYS A 207 3.94 -20.57 12.84
C LYS A 207 3.64 -21.76 11.95
N SER A 208 4.69 -22.40 11.45
CA SER A 208 4.56 -23.67 10.75
C SER A 208 4.05 -24.78 11.70
N PRO A 209 3.57 -25.92 11.19
CA PRO A 209 3.25 -27.08 12.03
C PRO A 209 4.43 -27.58 12.89
N SER A 210 5.67 -27.33 12.46
CA SER A 210 6.89 -27.64 13.23
C SER A 210 7.24 -26.58 14.29
N GLY A 211 6.44 -25.53 14.44
CA GLY A 211 6.69 -24.42 15.37
C GLY A 211 7.69 -23.39 14.88
N THR A 212 8.16 -23.49 13.63
CA THR A 212 9.08 -22.50 13.04
C THR A 212 8.33 -21.19 12.78
N ILE A 213 8.90 -20.07 13.22
CA ILE A 213 8.35 -18.75 12.97
C ILE A 213 8.70 -18.34 11.53
N ILE A 214 7.66 -18.07 10.75
CA ILE A 214 7.76 -17.59 9.37
C ILE A 214 7.87 -16.06 9.41
N PRO A 215 8.88 -15.45 8.76
CA PRO A 215 9.06 -14.01 8.77
C PRO A 215 7.91 -13.30 8.06
N ILE A 216 7.46 -12.19 8.65
CA ILE A 216 6.43 -11.30 8.09
C ILE A 216 7.08 -9.96 7.77
N THR A 217 6.91 -9.52 6.53
CA THR A 217 7.40 -8.23 6.07
C THR A 217 6.26 -7.46 5.41
N ALA A 218 6.09 -6.19 5.73
CA ALA A 218 5.21 -5.29 4.99
C ALA A 218 6.02 -4.30 4.15
N PHE A 219 5.71 -4.18 2.86
CA PHE A 219 6.15 -3.06 2.02
C PHE A 219 4.96 -2.16 1.76
N THR A 220 4.98 -0.95 2.34
CA THR A 220 3.87 -0.02 2.28
C THR A 220 4.26 1.21 1.49
N TYR A 221 3.39 1.66 0.59
CA TYR A 221 3.64 2.79 -0.30
C TYR A 221 2.67 3.91 0.07
N ALA A 222 3.19 5.11 0.29
CA ALA A 222 2.35 6.26 0.63
C ALA A 222 1.40 6.00 1.82
N SER A 223 1.82 5.19 2.80
CA SER A 223 0.94 4.68 3.86
C SER A 223 0.79 5.68 5.01
N PRO A 224 -0.44 5.97 5.45
CA PRO A 224 -0.69 6.76 6.65
C PRO A 224 -0.20 6.04 7.92
N ARG A 225 -0.12 6.77 9.04
CA ARG A 225 0.09 6.22 10.38
C ARG A 225 -1.10 5.38 10.80
N VAL A 226 -0.84 4.25 11.44
CA VAL A 226 -1.88 3.25 11.75
C VAL A 226 -2.23 3.20 13.22
N GLY A 227 -1.29 3.45 14.12
CA GLY A 227 -1.53 3.33 15.56
C GLY A 227 -0.57 4.15 16.39
N ASN A 228 -0.69 4.01 17.70
CA ASN A 228 0.05 4.78 18.69
C ASN A 228 1.44 4.19 19.01
N VAL A 229 2.19 4.86 19.90
CA VAL A 229 3.54 4.42 20.30
C VAL A 229 3.57 2.99 20.85
N ALA A 230 2.57 2.59 21.63
CA ALA A 230 2.48 1.21 22.13
C ALA A 230 2.31 0.19 21.00
N PHE A 231 1.54 0.51 19.95
CA PHE A 231 1.44 -0.31 18.74
C PHE A 231 2.80 -0.45 18.03
N ARG A 232 3.59 0.62 17.92
CA ARG A 232 4.96 0.56 17.37
C ARG A 232 5.86 -0.36 18.20
N GLU A 233 5.83 -0.26 19.51
CA GLU A 233 6.64 -1.13 20.37
C GLU A 233 6.18 -2.59 20.29
N ARG A 234 4.86 -2.82 20.21
CA ARG A 234 4.31 -4.17 20.01
C ARG A 234 4.80 -4.80 18.71
N PHE A 235 4.82 -4.05 17.60
CA PHE A 235 5.39 -4.50 16.31
C PHE A 235 6.83 -5.00 16.45
N LYS A 236 7.67 -4.25 17.17
CA LYS A 236 9.06 -4.64 17.42
C LYS A 236 9.13 -5.96 18.18
N THR A 237 8.32 -6.13 19.23
CA THR A 237 8.30 -7.38 20.02
C THR A 237 7.79 -8.58 19.22
N LEU A 238 6.89 -8.37 18.26
CA LEU A 238 6.37 -9.41 17.38
C LEU A 238 7.34 -9.79 16.25
N GLY A 239 8.44 -9.05 16.08
CA GLY A 239 9.45 -9.31 15.06
C GLY A 239 8.99 -9.00 13.62
N VAL A 240 7.90 -8.25 13.45
CA VAL A 240 7.38 -7.87 12.13
C VAL A 240 8.27 -6.76 11.53
N LYS A 241 8.62 -6.90 10.25
CA LYS A 241 9.42 -5.91 9.52
C LYS A 241 8.51 -5.07 8.63
N VAL A 242 8.72 -3.76 8.62
CA VAL A 242 7.96 -2.86 7.75
C VAL A 242 8.92 -1.90 7.06
N LEU A 243 8.92 -1.92 5.73
CA LEU A 243 9.59 -0.92 4.90
C LEU A 243 8.53 0.03 4.36
N ARG A 244 8.56 1.27 4.84
CA ARG A 244 7.69 2.35 4.37
C ARG A 244 8.37 3.07 3.22
N ILE A 245 7.78 3.03 2.04
CA ILE A 245 8.17 3.86 0.92
C ILE A 245 7.30 5.11 0.97
N ALA A 246 7.90 6.24 1.33
CA ALA A 246 7.22 7.52 1.53
C ALA A 246 7.89 8.62 0.70
N SER A 247 7.13 9.62 0.26
CA SER A 247 7.65 10.75 -0.50
C SER A 247 7.49 12.06 0.25
N ASN A 248 8.48 12.94 0.12
CA ASN A 248 8.47 14.28 0.69
C ASN A 248 7.32 15.17 0.18
N GLN A 249 6.79 14.88 -1.00
CA GLN A 249 5.70 15.65 -1.63
C GLN A 249 4.31 15.07 -1.37
N ASP A 250 4.23 13.96 -0.64
CA ASP A 250 2.99 13.27 -0.35
C ASP A 250 2.57 13.50 1.09
N ILE A 251 1.37 14.05 1.30
CA ILE A 251 0.86 14.35 2.63
C ILE A 251 0.32 13.10 3.34
N VAL A 252 -0.13 12.07 2.60
CA VAL A 252 -0.83 10.92 3.19
C VAL A 252 0.04 10.18 4.20
N PRO A 253 1.35 9.92 3.95
CA PRO A 253 2.25 9.36 4.95
C PRO A 253 2.29 10.13 6.26
N CYS A 254 1.97 11.41 6.26
CA CYS A 254 2.07 12.26 7.42
C CYS A 254 0.75 12.42 8.17
N LEU A 255 -0.26 11.61 7.82
CA LEU A 255 -1.57 11.57 8.45
C LEU A 255 -1.85 10.20 9.08
N PRO A 256 -2.65 10.12 10.15
CA PRO A 256 -2.91 11.20 11.11
C PRO A 256 -1.59 11.78 11.66
N VAL A 257 -1.60 13.02 12.14
CA VAL A 257 -0.43 13.69 12.72
C VAL A 257 0.18 12.85 13.84
N GLY A 258 1.51 12.76 13.90
CA GLY A 258 2.21 11.89 14.83
C GLY A 258 3.45 12.49 15.48
N ASP A 259 4.26 11.61 16.08
CA ASP A 259 5.42 11.92 16.93
C ASP A 259 6.72 12.30 16.19
N ASP A 260 6.66 12.72 14.93
CA ASP A 260 7.82 12.96 14.07
C ASP A 260 7.92 14.37 13.46
N ASP A 261 9.11 14.71 12.96
CA ASP A 261 9.42 16.04 12.38
C ASP A 261 8.59 16.36 11.12
N ASP A 262 8.19 15.33 10.36
CA ASP A 262 7.33 15.46 9.18
C ASP A 262 5.95 16.03 9.58
N SER A 263 5.43 15.59 10.73
CA SER A 263 4.18 16.08 11.31
C SER A 263 4.26 17.56 11.70
N ASN A 264 5.35 17.98 12.35
CA ASN A 264 5.57 19.39 12.71
C ASN A 264 5.63 20.30 11.47
N THR A 265 6.27 19.83 10.41
CA THR A 265 6.40 20.57 9.16
C THR A 265 5.05 20.73 8.46
N ILE A 266 4.20 19.70 8.49
CA ILE A 266 2.85 19.78 7.92
C ILE A 266 1.94 20.68 8.72
N ILE A 267 1.94 20.56 10.06
CA ILE A 267 1.17 21.46 10.92
C ILE A 267 1.56 22.92 10.61
N HIS A 268 2.86 23.21 10.52
CA HIS A 268 3.36 24.54 10.21
C HIS A 268 2.90 25.02 8.83
N ASN A 269 3.09 24.21 7.78
CA ASN A 269 2.72 24.58 6.42
C ASN A 269 1.21 24.77 6.25
N VAL A 270 0.39 23.89 6.84
CA VAL A 270 -1.07 24.03 6.81
C VAL A 270 -1.51 25.32 7.51
N LYS A 271 -0.97 25.61 8.70
CA LYS A 271 -1.26 26.86 9.43
C LYS A 271 -0.91 28.10 8.61
N MET A 272 0.29 28.12 8.01
CA MET A 272 0.73 29.23 7.17
C MET A 272 -0.17 29.46 5.95
N GLU A 273 -0.61 28.40 5.26
CA GLU A 273 -1.50 28.52 4.10
C GLU A 273 -2.92 28.95 4.48
N VAL A 274 -3.46 28.48 5.62
CA VAL A 274 -4.75 28.91 6.16
C VAL A 274 -4.74 30.41 6.50
N GLU A 275 -3.66 30.89 7.13
CA GLU A 275 -3.49 32.32 7.48
C GLU A 275 -3.35 33.22 6.25
N HIS A 276 -2.71 32.74 5.17
CA HIS A 276 -2.48 33.53 3.95
C HIS A 276 -3.72 33.62 3.04
N THR A 277 -4.62 32.64 3.10
CA THR A 277 -5.72 32.47 2.15
C THR A 277 -7.05 32.97 2.73
N ALA A 278 -7.11 34.24 3.14
CA ALA A 278 -8.30 34.93 3.70
C ALA A 278 -9.56 34.97 2.80
N LYS A 279 -9.65 34.15 1.75
CA LYS A 279 -10.85 33.87 0.96
C LYS A 279 -11.37 32.49 1.32
N LYS A 280 -12.65 32.41 1.70
CA LYS A 280 -13.43 31.17 1.87
C LYS A 280 -13.05 30.14 0.81
N ILE A 281 -12.14 29.25 1.15
CA ILE A 281 -11.75 28.17 0.28
C ILE A 281 -12.97 27.22 0.26
N HIS A 282 -13.61 27.01 -0.90
CA HIS A 282 -14.37 25.78 -1.11
C HIS A 282 -13.32 24.68 -1.30
N ILE A 283 -12.74 24.27 -0.18
CA ILE A 283 -11.71 23.25 -0.14
C ILE A 283 -12.44 21.94 -0.41
N GLY A 284 -11.90 21.07 -1.26
CA GLY A 284 -12.35 19.68 -1.26
C GLY A 284 -12.36 19.14 0.18
N ASP A 285 -13.32 18.27 0.50
CA ASP A 285 -13.69 17.85 1.85
C ASP A 285 -12.51 17.43 2.75
N VAL A 286 -11.39 17.03 2.14
CA VAL A 286 -10.18 16.51 2.79
C VAL A 286 -9.36 17.59 3.49
N LEU A 287 -9.02 18.66 2.78
CA LEU A 287 -8.11 19.68 3.30
C LEU A 287 -8.87 20.63 4.24
N GLY A 288 -10.17 20.84 4.01
CA GLY A 288 -11.06 21.47 4.99
C GLY A 288 -11.11 20.67 6.30
N PHE A 289 -11.36 19.36 6.20
CA PHE A 289 -11.37 18.48 7.37
C PHE A 289 -10.03 18.43 8.12
N LEU A 290 -8.91 18.36 7.39
CA LEU A 290 -7.58 18.34 8.01
C LEU A 290 -7.30 19.65 8.75
N VAL A 291 -7.67 20.79 8.17
CA VAL A 291 -7.56 22.11 8.80
C VAL A 291 -8.43 22.16 10.07
N ASP A 292 -9.66 21.69 10.00
CA ASP A 292 -10.57 21.67 11.16
C ASP A 292 -9.99 20.82 12.31
N LYS A 293 -9.51 19.62 12.02
CA LYS A 293 -8.88 18.75 13.05
C LYS A 293 -7.58 19.32 13.62
N LEU A 294 -6.77 19.99 12.80
CA LEU A 294 -5.56 20.66 13.27
C LEU A 294 -5.87 21.88 14.14
N ASN A 295 -6.98 22.58 13.88
CA ASN A 295 -7.42 23.75 14.63
C ASN A 295 -8.08 23.39 15.97
N ASP A 296 -8.73 22.23 16.07
CA ASP A 296 -9.40 21.78 17.30
C ASP A 296 -8.44 21.47 18.47
N ALA A 297 -7.12 21.54 18.27
CA ALA A 297 -6.06 21.32 19.28
C ALA A 297 -6.13 19.97 20.03
N ILE A 298 -7.04 19.07 19.62
CA ILE A 298 -7.05 17.67 20.03
C ILE A 298 -6.04 16.97 19.12
N LEU A 299 -4.78 16.90 19.54
CA LEU A 299 -3.85 15.92 19.00
C LEU A 299 -4.17 14.61 19.73
N PRO A 300 -5.01 13.72 19.16
CA PRO A 300 -5.44 12.52 19.86
C PRO A 300 -4.24 11.59 19.93
N ASP A 301 -3.79 11.23 21.13
CA ASP A 301 -2.85 10.16 21.46
C ASP A 301 -1.86 9.81 20.33
N ASP A 302 -0.69 10.46 20.34
CA ASP A 302 0.32 10.50 19.27
C ASP A 302 0.38 9.22 18.41
N TYR A 303 -0.14 9.32 17.19
CA TYR A 303 0.09 8.33 16.16
C TYR A 303 1.58 8.25 15.86
N THR A 304 2.04 7.08 15.44
CA THR A 304 3.43 6.87 15.02
C THR A 304 3.49 5.99 13.79
N HIS A 305 4.60 6.10 13.07
CA HIS A 305 5.01 5.09 12.12
C HIS A 305 5.56 3.83 12.78
N VAL A 306 5.41 2.72 12.09
CA VAL A 306 6.11 1.46 12.37
C VAL A 306 7.09 1.17 11.24
N GLY A 307 8.22 0.56 11.58
CA GLY A 307 9.25 0.18 10.59
C GLY A 307 10.25 1.27 10.23
N VAL A 308 10.91 1.07 9.08
CA VAL A 308 11.96 1.95 8.54
C VAL A 308 11.45 2.61 7.27
N THR A 309 11.84 3.86 7.03
CA THR A 309 11.40 4.64 5.87
C THR A 309 12.47 4.69 4.78
N LEU A 310 12.12 4.23 3.57
CA LEU A 310 12.77 4.62 2.33
C LEU A 310 12.12 5.91 1.83
N ALA A 311 12.76 7.04 2.11
CA ALA A 311 12.28 8.33 1.66
C ALA A 311 12.58 8.54 0.16
N LEU A 312 11.60 9.06 -0.57
CA LEU A 312 11.66 9.42 -1.98
C LEU A 312 11.48 10.93 -2.17
N ASP A 313 11.87 11.42 -3.34
CA ASP A 313 11.70 12.82 -3.71
C ASP A 313 11.41 12.94 -5.21
N PHE A 314 10.23 13.43 -5.57
CA PHE A 314 9.79 13.59 -6.96
C PHE A 314 10.71 14.50 -7.77
N ARG A 315 11.44 15.43 -7.12
CA ARG A 315 12.42 16.31 -7.77
C ARG A 315 13.62 15.57 -8.36
N LYS A 316 13.83 14.30 -7.99
CA LYS A 316 14.97 13.48 -8.44
C LYS A 316 14.83 13.02 -9.89
N SER A 317 13.62 12.96 -10.42
CA SER A 317 13.38 12.47 -11.77
C SER A 317 13.03 13.61 -12.71
N PRO A 318 13.81 13.82 -13.78
CA PRO A 318 13.47 14.79 -14.82
C PRO A 318 12.25 14.36 -15.66
N CYS A 319 11.80 13.10 -15.53
CA CYS A 319 10.61 12.59 -16.21
C CYS A 319 9.30 13.01 -15.54
N LEU A 320 9.34 13.56 -14.32
CA LEU A 320 8.17 13.91 -13.53
C LEU A 320 8.02 15.43 -13.46
N LYS A 321 6.77 15.89 -13.34
CA LYS A 321 6.47 17.31 -13.05
C LYS A 321 7.16 17.69 -11.74
N GLN A 322 7.83 18.85 -11.78
CA GLN A 322 8.59 19.32 -10.63
C GLN A 322 7.63 19.99 -9.63
N PRO A 323 7.68 19.61 -8.34
CA PRO A 323 6.87 20.26 -7.32
C PRO A 323 7.34 21.70 -7.09
N GLY A 324 6.39 22.64 -7.01
CA GLY A 324 6.68 24.05 -6.72
C GLY A 324 7.01 24.31 -5.24
N LYS A 325 6.43 23.55 -4.32
CA LYS A 325 6.68 23.59 -2.86
C LYS A 325 6.94 22.18 -2.32
N TRP A 326 7.40 22.08 -1.06
CA TRP A 326 7.64 20.79 -0.40
C TRP A 326 6.34 19.96 -0.30
N ILE A 327 5.24 20.59 0.09
CA ILE A 327 3.87 20.06 0.00
C ILE A 327 3.03 21.16 -0.64
N ASP A 328 2.31 20.84 -1.72
CA ASP A 328 1.46 21.80 -2.42
C ASP A 328 -0.01 21.58 -2.09
N LEU A 329 -0.50 22.35 -1.12
CA LEU A 329 -1.88 22.30 -0.62
C LEU A 329 -2.86 23.12 -1.47
N ASN A 330 -2.38 23.84 -2.49
CA ASN A 330 -3.19 24.81 -3.24
C ASN A 330 -4.12 24.15 -4.26
N SER A 331 -3.97 22.84 -4.50
CA SER A 331 -4.81 22.08 -5.41
C SER A 331 -4.95 20.63 -4.96
N VAL A 332 -6.18 20.15 -4.88
CA VAL A 332 -6.51 18.73 -4.66
C VAL A 332 -5.85 17.85 -5.74
N GLU A 333 -5.77 18.35 -6.97
CA GLU A 333 -5.08 17.67 -8.07
C GLU A 333 -3.59 17.45 -7.79
N ASN A 334 -2.92 18.41 -7.13
CA ASN A 334 -1.50 18.26 -6.75
C ASN A 334 -1.32 17.20 -5.66
N LEU A 335 -2.27 17.09 -4.72
CA LEU A 335 -2.26 16.02 -3.71
C LEU A 335 -2.36 14.64 -4.37
N HIS A 336 -3.31 14.46 -5.31
CA HIS A 336 -3.43 13.19 -6.05
C HIS A 336 -2.21 12.90 -6.92
N ARG A 337 -1.62 13.92 -7.53
CA ARG A 337 -0.46 13.79 -8.41
C ARG A 337 0.74 13.16 -7.69
N TYR A 338 1.08 13.63 -6.48
CA TYR A 338 2.22 13.11 -5.73
C TYR A 338 1.89 11.87 -4.88
N HIS A 339 0.60 11.57 -4.70
CA HIS A 339 0.09 10.34 -4.10
C HIS A 339 -0.12 9.21 -5.13
N ASN A 340 0.70 9.18 -6.17
CA ASN A 340 0.60 8.22 -7.28
C ASN A 340 1.62 7.08 -7.15
N LEU A 341 1.12 5.85 -6.97
CA LEU A 341 1.95 4.63 -6.85
C LEU A 341 2.94 4.45 -8.01
N GLU A 342 2.53 4.71 -9.25
CA GLU A 342 3.39 4.57 -10.43
C GLU A 342 4.56 5.58 -10.41
N GLY A 343 4.31 6.77 -9.85
CA GLY A 343 5.35 7.74 -9.51
C GLY A 343 6.35 7.23 -8.47
N TYR A 344 5.85 6.62 -7.40
CA TYR A 344 6.68 5.99 -6.37
C TYR A 344 7.57 4.88 -6.95
N LEU A 345 6.99 3.97 -7.75
CA LEU A 345 7.74 2.87 -8.37
C LEU A 345 8.76 3.37 -9.40
N HIS A 346 8.42 4.42 -10.15
CA HIS A 346 9.38 5.08 -11.03
C HIS A 346 10.58 5.63 -10.24
N LEU A 347 10.33 6.34 -9.14
CA LEU A 347 11.41 6.87 -8.28
C LEU A 347 12.27 5.75 -7.69
N VAL A 348 11.68 4.68 -7.13
CA VAL A 348 12.43 3.51 -6.64
C VAL A 348 13.35 2.95 -7.72
N ASN A 349 12.86 2.87 -8.97
CA ASN A 349 13.63 2.32 -10.08
C ASN A 349 14.90 3.12 -10.40
N GLY A 350 14.86 4.45 -10.32
CA GLY A 350 15.97 5.29 -10.77
C GLY A 350 16.71 6.11 -9.71
N ILE A 351 16.22 6.19 -8.47
CA ILE A 351 16.86 7.03 -7.44
C ILE A 351 18.23 6.49 -7.04
N PHE A 352 19.16 7.41 -6.75
CA PHE A 352 20.45 7.11 -6.14
C PHE A 352 20.50 7.77 -4.76
N GLY A 353 20.67 6.99 -3.68
CA GLY A 353 20.83 7.54 -2.32
C GLY A 353 19.55 7.93 -1.57
N GLY A 354 18.36 7.50 -2.01
CA GLY A 354 17.09 7.89 -1.39
C GLY A 354 16.83 9.41 -1.46
N ALA A 355 15.91 9.93 -0.62
CA ALA A 355 15.53 11.35 -0.63
C ALA A 355 16.68 12.31 -0.33
N LYS A 356 17.60 11.92 0.57
CA LYS A 356 18.80 12.70 0.92
C LYS A 356 19.98 12.48 -0.04
N GLY A 357 19.80 11.69 -1.10
CA GLY A 357 20.81 11.50 -2.13
C GLY A 357 21.23 12.82 -2.77
N ASP A 358 22.39 12.87 -3.39
CA ASP A 358 22.81 14.06 -4.14
C ASP A 358 21.91 14.25 -5.38
N LEU A 359 21.26 15.42 -5.52
CA LEU A 359 20.44 15.76 -6.71
C LEU A 359 21.28 15.82 -7.99
N LYS A 360 22.60 15.97 -7.87
CA LYS A 360 23.54 15.97 -9.01
C LYS A 360 23.86 14.56 -9.50
N LYS A 361 23.56 13.51 -8.71
CA LYS A 361 23.78 12.13 -9.16
C LYS A 361 22.67 11.72 -10.13
N PRO A 362 23.01 11.08 -11.26
CA PRO A 362 22.06 10.81 -12.33
C PRO A 362 21.01 9.79 -11.87
N PHE A 363 19.75 10.07 -12.23
CA PHE A 363 18.65 9.11 -12.14
C PHE A 363 18.95 7.95 -13.10
N LYS A 364 19.15 6.74 -12.57
CA LYS A 364 19.58 5.57 -13.33
C LYS A 364 18.61 4.40 -13.10
N PRO A 365 17.64 4.19 -14.01
CA PRO A 365 16.75 3.03 -13.97
C PRO A 365 17.54 1.72 -13.93
N VAL A 366 17.12 0.79 -13.08
CA VAL A 366 17.75 -0.54 -12.94
C VAL A 366 16.93 -1.61 -13.63
N VAL A 367 15.62 -1.40 -13.76
CA VAL A 367 14.69 -2.24 -14.49
C VAL A 367 14.08 -1.44 -15.62
N ILE A 368 13.83 -2.08 -16.76
CA ILE A 368 13.09 -1.46 -17.86
C ILE A 368 11.64 -1.31 -17.40
N ARG A 369 11.21 -0.06 -17.19
CA ARG A 369 9.83 0.31 -16.87
C ARG A 369 9.40 1.42 -17.81
N ASP A 370 8.28 1.23 -18.49
CA ASP A 370 7.70 2.28 -19.34
C ASP A 370 7.26 3.48 -18.51
N LEU A 371 7.28 4.66 -19.14
CA LEU A 371 6.78 5.89 -18.52
C LEU A 371 5.25 5.99 -18.55
N ALA A 372 4.59 5.26 -19.46
CA ALA A 372 3.14 5.37 -19.65
C ALA A 372 2.30 5.12 -18.38
N PRO A 373 2.60 4.10 -17.55
CA PRO A 373 1.88 3.87 -16.29
C PRO A 373 1.86 5.06 -15.33
N ILE A 374 2.84 5.97 -15.38
CA ILE A 374 2.89 7.14 -14.50
C ILE A 374 1.64 8.02 -14.66
N ASN A 375 1.13 8.15 -15.90
CA ASN A 375 -0.08 8.92 -16.20
C ASN A 375 -1.38 8.10 -16.20
N LYS A 376 -1.36 6.88 -15.64
CA LYS A 376 -2.52 5.97 -15.62
C LYS A 376 -3.75 6.62 -14.98
N TYR A 377 -3.55 7.33 -13.87
CA TYR A 377 -4.59 7.95 -13.02
C TYR A 377 -4.31 9.41 -12.65
N SER A 378 -3.30 10.04 -13.27
CA SER A 378 -2.97 11.43 -12.99
C SER A 378 -2.21 12.07 -14.16
N ASP A 379 -1.93 13.37 -14.01
CA ASP A 379 -1.01 14.12 -14.86
C ASP A 379 0.32 14.35 -14.13
N LEU A 380 1.18 13.32 -14.08
CA LEU A 380 2.43 13.35 -13.29
C LEU A 380 3.70 13.42 -14.16
N LEU A 381 3.62 13.02 -15.42
CA LEU A 381 4.75 13.13 -16.36
C LEU A 381 5.05 14.60 -16.68
N ALA A 382 6.34 14.94 -16.76
CA ALA A 382 6.75 16.25 -17.24
C ALA A 382 6.24 16.49 -18.68
N ASP A 383 5.92 17.74 -19.01
CA ASP A 383 5.26 18.13 -20.27
C ASP A 383 5.98 17.61 -21.53
N THR A 384 7.31 17.53 -21.46
CA THR A 384 8.16 16.96 -22.53
C THR A 384 7.82 15.52 -22.89
N TYR A 385 7.33 14.74 -21.92
CA TYR A 385 6.91 13.34 -22.07
C TYR A 385 5.39 13.20 -22.20
N ALA A 386 4.63 14.04 -21.46
CA ALA A 386 3.17 14.01 -21.47
C ALA A 386 2.56 14.25 -22.86
N LYS A 387 3.26 14.97 -23.75
CA LYS A 387 2.86 15.12 -25.16
C LYS A 387 2.60 13.80 -25.91
N ASN A 388 3.21 12.70 -25.47
CA ASN A 388 3.06 11.37 -26.06
C ASN A 388 2.28 10.39 -25.16
N VAL A 389 1.98 10.78 -23.92
CA VAL A 389 1.29 9.95 -22.93
C VAL A 389 0.21 10.80 -22.28
N PRO A 390 -1.06 10.68 -22.75
CA PRO A 390 -2.17 11.42 -22.17
C PRO A 390 -2.26 11.19 -20.65
N GLU A 391 -2.62 12.22 -19.90
CA GLU A 391 -3.02 12.08 -18.50
C GLU A 391 -4.29 11.23 -18.38
N ASN A 392 -4.47 10.59 -17.21
CA ASN A 392 -5.68 9.83 -16.87
C ASN A 392 -6.11 8.84 -17.98
N TRP A 393 -5.13 8.24 -18.67
CA TRP A 393 -5.41 7.50 -19.91
C TRP A 393 -6.12 6.16 -19.64
N TRP A 394 -5.96 5.60 -18.44
CA TRP A 394 -6.51 4.30 -18.15
C TRP A 394 -8.01 4.37 -17.88
N ARG A 395 -8.72 3.50 -18.58
CA ARG A 395 -10.13 3.20 -18.35
C ARG A 395 -10.28 1.70 -18.26
N LEU A 396 -11.16 1.26 -17.36
CA LEU A 396 -11.34 -0.16 -17.00
C LEU A 396 -11.50 -1.04 -18.24
N GLN A 397 -12.22 -0.57 -19.25
CA GLN A 397 -12.49 -1.23 -20.52
C GLN A 397 -12.66 -0.20 -21.65
N ARG A 398 -12.54 -0.66 -22.90
CA ARG A 398 -12.94 0.15 -24.07
C ARG A 398 -14.40 0.60 -23.90
N HIS A 399 -14.74 1.80 -24.36
CA HIS A 399 -16.10 2.35 -24.27
C HIS A 399 -16.70 2.31 -22.86
N THR A 400 -15.89 2.51 -21.81
CA THR A 400 -16.32 2.49 -20.40
C THR A 400 -16.97 1.17 -19.97
N GLY A 401 -16.68 0.09 -20.67
CA GLY A 401 -17.23 -1.24 -20.41
C GLY A 401 -18.57 -1.51 -21.08
N LEU A 402 -18.97 -0.68 -22.05
CA LEU A 402 -20.09 -0.99 -22.93
C LEU A 402 -19.58 -1.83 -24.11
N GLU A 403 -20.30 -2.91 -24.40
CA GLU A 403 -20.13 -3.73 -25.59
C GLU A 403 -21.35 -3.57 -26.48
N ARG A 404 -21.13 -3.63 -27.80
CA ARG A 404 -22.22 -3.55 -28.76
C ARG A 404 -22.73 -4.95 -29.04
N ASN A 405 -23.99 -5.21 -28.71
CA ASN A 405 -24.63 -6.50 -28.95
C ASN A 405 -24.97 -6.71 -30.44
N ASN A 406 -25.41 -7.93 -30.78
CA ASN A 406 -25.69 -8.33 -32.16
C ASN A 406 -26.84 -7.53 -32.80
N ASP A 407 -27.73 -6.97 -32.00
CA ASP A 407 -28.83 -6.11 -32.43
C ASP A 407 -28.39 -4.64 -32.60
N GLY A 408 -27.12 -4.35 -32.30
CA GLY A 408 -26.49 -3.05 -32.49
C GLY A 408 -26.67 -2.07 -31.33
N PHE A 409 -27.24 -2.51 -30.20
CA PHE A 409 -27.34 -1.72 -28.96
C PHE A 409 -26.06 -1.80 -28.14
N TRP A 410 -25.79 -0.76 -27.35
CA TRP A 410 -24.68 -0.75 -26.40
C TRP A 410 -25.20 -1.14 -25.02
N GLU A 411 -24.59 -2.17 -24.44
CA GLU A 411 -24.97 -2.71 -23.13
C GLU A 411 -23.73 -3.01 -22.29
N PHE A 412 -23.88 -3.08 -20.98
CA PHE A 412 -22.83 -3.64 -20.14
C PHE A 412 -22.84 -5.16 -20.32
N PRO A 413 -21.73 -5.79 -20.71
CA PRO A 413 -21.65 -7.23 -20.78
C PRO A 413 -21.87 -7.83 -19.39
N GLU A 414 -22.47 -9.01 -19.32
CA GLU A 414 -22.57 -9.76 -18.06
C GLU A 414 -21.16 -9.89 -17.47
N VAL A 415 -20.96 -9.37 -16.26
CA VAL A 415 -19.69 -9.50 -15.55
C VAL A 415 -19.44 -11.00 -15.40
N HIS A 416 -18.37 -11.52 -16.02
CA HIS A 416 -17.89 -12.87 -15.75
C HIS A 416 -17.56 -12.97 -14.26
N GLY A 417 -18.52 -13.46 -13.48
CA GLY A 417 -18.38 -13.66 -12.06
C GLY A 417 -17.37 -14.78 -11.84
N ASP A 418 -16.10 -14.42 -11.66
CA ASP A 418 -15.10 -15.26 -11.00
C ASP A 418 -15.40 -15.40 -9.48
N ILE A 419 -16.66 -15.25 -9.07
CA ILE A 419 -17.17 -15.91 -7.88
C ILE A 419 -17.27 -17.40 -8.24
N LYS A 420 -16.11 -18.08 -8.30
CA LYS A 420 -16.11 -19.54 -8.19
C LYS A 420 -16.92 -19.84 -6.94
N LYS A 421 -18.08 -20.48 -7.14
CA LYS A 421 -18.87 -21.06 -6.04
C LYS A 421 -17.88 -21.76 -5.10
N PRO A 422 -17.97 -21.58 -3.77
CA PRO A 422 -17.11 -22.31 -2.85
C PRO A 422 -17.14 -23.79 -3.23
N ASN A 423 -15.96 -24.39 -3.28
CA ASN A 423 -15.80 -25.79 -3.63
C ASN A 423 -16.77 -26.62 -2.75
N PRO A 424 -17.65 -27.45 -3.30
CA PRO A 424 -18.65 -28.19 -2.52
C PRO A 424 -18.06 -29.22 -1.54
N ASP A 425 -16.74 -29.38 -1.48
CA ASP A 425 -16.04 -30.26 -0.53
C ASP A 425 -15.78 -29.62 0.85
N PHE A 426 -16.55 -28.59 1.23
CA PHE A 426 -16.52 -28.02 2.57
C PHE A 426 -17.80 -28.38 3.34
N ASP A 427 -17.82 -29.60 3.89
CA ASP A 427 -18.62 -30.02 5.05
C ASP A 427 -17.71 -30.75 6.05
#